data_AF-A0A956GP59-F1
#
_entry.id   AF-A0A956GP59-F1
#
_cell.length_a   1.000
_cell.length_b   1.000
_cell.length_c   1.000
_cell.angle_alpha   90.00
_cell.angle_beta   90.00
_cell.angle_gamma   90.00
#
_symmetry.space_group_name_H-M   'P 1'
#
loop_
_entity.id
_entity.type
_entity.pdbx_description
1 polymer ?
#
loop_
_entity_poly.entity_id
_entity_poly.type
_entity_poly.pdbx_seq_one_letter_code
_entity_poly.pdbx_strand_id
1 'polypeptide(L)'
;MKVFLGVDLGSTTSKAVLVDEAERVVGRGITNTRSNYDVAVEVARRDAITDARLAMTLGLVGDAGAAIAQAFWVEQDLLRLERLRQTCRAAAAATPGEGPRLAPTVDMILARLFDEADTLFNAEARTRGSFFRDIVGARFHALAEEVCQRGAIDFERLLGVYDRAILEAENEVIDASFDEMFAAAIERAGVEGPARDA
;
A
#
# COMPACT_ATOMS: atom_id res chain seq x y z
N MET A 1 -2.80 -4.75 -27.96
CA MET A 1 -4.01 -3.96 -27.64
C MET A 1 -3.58 -2.52 -27.50
N LYS A 2 -4.23 -1.57 -28.19
CA LYS A 2 -4.02 -0.14 -27.90
C LYS A 2 -4.89 0.24 -26.70
N VAL A 3 -4.35 1.06 -25.82
CA VAL A 3 -5.06 1.61 -24.66
C VAL A 3 -4.84 3.11 -24.60
N PHE A 4 -5.85 3.82 -24.13
CA PHE A 4 -5.83 5.27 -23.91
C PHE A 4 -5.86 5.53 -22.41
N LEU A 5 -5.02 6.46 -21.95
CA LEU A 5 -4.97 6.88 -20.55
C LEU A 5 -5.77 8.16 -20.36
N GLY A 6 -6.79 8.11 -19.52
CA GLY A 6 -7.47 9.28 -18.98
C GLY A 6 -7.00 9.55 -17.56
N VAL A 7 -6.70 10.81 -17.23
CA VAL A 7 -6.31 11.22 -15.87
C VAL A 7 -7.21 12.37 -15.42
N ASP A 8 -7.79 12.22 -14.23
CA ASP A 8 -8.57 13.23 -13.53
C ASP A 8 -7.78 13.70 -12.30
N LEU A 9 -7.36 14.96 -12.31
CA LEU A 9 -6.61 15.58 -11.22
C LEU A 9 -7.55 16.36 -10.32
N GLY A 10 -7.85 15.80 -9.14
CA GLY A 10 -8.52 16.52 -8.07
C GLY A 10 -7.54 17.18 -7.10
N SER A 11 -8.03 17.97 -6.16
CA SER A 11 -7.25 18.53 -5.05
C SER A 11 -6.98 17.51 -3.94
N THR A 12 -7.93 16.60 -3.74
CA THR A 12 -7.88 15.57 -2.69
C THR A 12 -7.51 14.22 -3.26
N THR A 13 -8.06 13.89 -4.42
CA THR A 13 -7.93 12.57 -5.04
C THR A 13 -7.66 12.71 -6.53
N SER A 14 -6.64 12.00 -7.00
CA SER A 14 -6.31 11.85 -8.41
C SER A 14 -6.70 10.47 -8.88
N LYS A 15 -7.25 10.38 -10.08
CA LYS A 15 -7.72 9.12 -10.67
C LYS A 15 -7.14 8.94 -12.06
N ALA A 16 -6.93 7.69 -12.44
CA ALA A 16 -6.58 7.31 -13.80
C ALA A 16 -7.44 6.15 -14.27
N VAL A 17 -7.75 6.14 -15.56
CA VAL A 17 -8.45 5.04 -16.22
C VAL A 17 -7.72 4.67 -17.50
N LEU A 18 -7.62 3.37 -17.75
CA LEU A 18 -7.22 2.83 -19.05
C LEU A 18 -8.46 2.39 -19.80
N VAL A 19 -8.57 2.84 -21.05
CA VAL A 19 -9.70 2.55 -21.94
C VAL A 19 -9.18 1.83 -23.19
N ASP A 20 -9.84 0.73 -23.58
CA ASP A 20 -9.50 0.01 -24.82
C ASP A 20 -10.14 0.66 -26.07
N GLU A 21 -9.86 0.11 -27.26
CA GLU A 21 -10.42 0.61 -28.54
C GLU A 21 -11.94 0.43 -28.66
N ALA A 22 -12.57 -0.33 -27.77
CA ALA A 22 -14.01 -0.53 -27.71
C ALA A 22 -14.67 0.30 -26.58
N GLU A 23 -13.97 1.33 -26.10
CA GLU A 23 -14.41 2.24 -25.05
C GLU A 23 -14.67 1.58 -23.69
N ARG A 24 -14.09 0.40 -23.44
CA ARG A 24 -14.22 -0.31 -22.16
C ARG A 24 -13.11 0.12 -21.22
N VAL A 25 -13.47 0.39 -19.96
CA VAL A 25 -12.48 0.64 -18.91
C VAL A 25 -11.83 -0.67 -18.50
N VAL A 26 -10.56 -0.84 -18.85
CA VAL A 26 -9.77 -2.06 -18.61
C VAL A 26 -8.86 -1.97 -17.39
N GLY A 27 -8.63 -0.76 -16.86
CA GLY A 27 -7.83 -0.56 -15.65
C GLY A 27 -8.17 0.74 -14.95
N ARG A 28 -8.06 0.77 -13.62
CA ARG A 28 -8.36 1.92 -12.77
C ARG A 28 -7.27 2.14 -11.74
N GLY A 29 -6.92 3.40 -11.50
CA GLY A 29 -6.04 3.80 -10.43
C GLY A 29 -6.61 4.99 -9.68
N ILE A 30 -6.42 5.01 -8.37
CA ILE A 30 -6.91 6.06 -7.48
C ILE A 30 -5.90 6.27 -6.36
N THR A 31 -5.54 7.53 -6.12
CA THR A 31 -4.60 7.89 -5.06
C THR A 31 -4.94 9.26 -4.50
N ASN A 32 -4.44 9.56 -3.30
CA ASN A 32 -4.51 10.92 -2.77
C ASN A 32 -3.60 11.84 -3.60
N THR A 33 -4.12 13.01 -3.99
CA THR A 33 -3.38 13.99 -4.79
C THR A 33 -2.20 14.57 -4.00
N ARG A 34 -2.38 14.71 -2.68
CA ARG A 34 -1.37 15.25 -1.76
C ARG A 34 -0.93 16.66 -2.19
N SER A 35 0.26 17.09 -1.78
CA SER A 35 0.89 18.33 -2.23
C SER A 35 1.73 18.17 -3.49
N ASN A 36 1.77 16.98 -4.11
CA ASN A 36 2.59 16.69 -5.28
C ASN A 36 1.78 16.01 -6.40
N TYR A 37 1.26 16.84 -7.31
CA TYR A 37 0.42 16.41 -8.42
C TYR A 37 1.14 15.45 -9.37
N ASP A 38 2.43 15.68 -9.65
CA ASP A 38 3.19 14.86 -10.59
C ASP A 38 3.31 13.41 -10.09
N VAL A 39 3.63 13.25 -8.80
CA VAL A 39 3.66 11.92 -8.16
C VAL A 39 2.28 11.30 -8.14
N ALA A 40 1.24 12.07 -7.83
CA ALA A 40 -0.13 11.54 -7.81
C ALA A 40 -0.59 11.05 -9.19
N VAL A 41 -0.24 11.75 -10.28
CA VAL A 41 -0.51 11.31 -11.66
C VAL A 41 0.20 9.99 -11.93
N GLU A 42 1.49 9.91 -11.61
CA GLU A 42 2.27 8.70 -11.93
C GLU A 42 1.82 7.50 -11.11
N VAL A 43 1.50 7.68 -9.82
CA VAL A 43 0.93 6.61 -8.97
C VAL A 43 -0.42 6.15 -9.52
N ALA A 44 -1.36 7.07 -9.80
CA ALA A 44 -2.67 6.71 -10.34
C ALA A 44 -2.53 5.97 -11.68
N ARG A 45 -1.65 6.45 -12.57
CA ARG A 45 -1.36 5.81 -13.85
C ARG A 45 -0.81 4.39 -13.68
N ARG A 46 0.16 4.20 -12.79
CA ARG A 46 0.76 2.87 -12.51
C ARG A 46 -0.25 1.91 -11.91
N ASP A 47 -1.08 2.37 -10.97
CA ASP A 47 -2.15 1.57 -10.39
C ASP A 47 -3.14 1.13 -11.47
N ALA A 48 -3.51 2.02 -12.40
CA ALA A 48 -4.40 1.67 -13.52
C ALA A 48 -3.78 0.63 -14.47
N ILE A 49 -2.47 0.72 -14.74
CA ILE A 49 -1.74 -0.28 -15.54
C ILE A 49 -1.69 -1.62 -14.81
N THR A 50 -1.39 -1.60 -13.51
CA THR A 50 -1.33 -2.81 -12.69
C THR A 50 -2.69 -3.48 -12.57
N ASP A 51 -3.76 -2.72 -12.35
CA ASP A 51 -5.14 -3.22 -12.32
C ASP A 51 -5.52 -3.90 -13.65
N ALA A 52 -5.17 -3.28 -14.79
CA ALA A 52 -5.40 -3.89 -16.10
C ALA A 52 -4.61 -5.18 -16.31
N ARG A 53 -3.32 -5.19 -15.96
CA ARG A 53 -2.47 -6.39 -16.04
C ARG A 53 -3.03 -7.50 -15.16
N LEU A 54 -3.40 -7.19 -13.92
CA LEU A 54 -3.98 -8.13 -12.99
C LEU A 54 -5.27 -8.71 -13.56
N ALA A 55 -6.22 -7.89 -13.99
CA ALA A 55 -7.49 -8.35 -14.55
C ALA A 55 -7.30 -9.29 -15.77
N MET A 56 -6.37 -8.97 -16.67
CA MET A 56 -6.04 -9.84 -17.80
C MET A 56 -5.45 -11.18 -17.36
N THR A 57 -4.49 -11.17 -16.43
CA THR A 57 -3.85 -12.40 -15.92
C THR A 57 -4.86 -13.27 -15.16
N LEU A 58 -5.74 -12.65 -14.37
CA LEU A 58 -6.78 -13.35 -13.63
C LEU A 58 -7.80 -14.04 -14.55
N GLY A 59 -8.04 -13.49 -15.74
CA GLY A 59 -8.84 -14.14 -16.77
C GLY A 59 -8.28 -15.49 -17.26
N LEU A 60 -6.99 -15.76 -17.01
CA LEU A 60 -6.31 -17.01 -17.40
C LEU A 60 -6.32 -18.07 -16.30
N VAL A 61 -6.51 -17.69 -15.02
CA VAL A 61 -6.38 -18.61 -13.86
C VAL A 61 -7.72 -19.16 -13.35
N GLY A 62 -8.84 -18.76 -13.96
CA GLY A 62 -10.17 -19.31 -13.65
C GLY A 62 -10.62 -19.06 -12.21
N ASP A 63 -11.12 -20.11 -11.55
CA ASP A 63 -11.78 -20.04 -10.24
C ASP A 63 -10.85 -19.53 -9.11
N ALA A 64 -9.53 -19.72 -9.25
CA ALA A 64 -8.53 -19.23 -8.30
C ALA A 64 -8.34 -17.69 -8.36
N GLY A 65 -8.89 -17.03 -9.38
CA GLY A 65 -8.58 -15.64 -9.67
C GLY A 65 -8.98 -14.67 -8.57
N ALA A 66 -10.12 -14.89 -7.91
CA ALA A 66 -10.57 -14.02 -6.82
C ALA A 66 -9.61 -14.05 -5.61
N ALA A 67 -9.13 -15.23 -5.24
CA ALA A 67 -8.19 -15.40 -4.14
C ALA A 67 -6.82 -14.77 -4.45
N ILE A 68 -6.31 -14.99 -5.67
CA ILE A 68 -5.05 -14.38 -6.13
C ILE A 68 -5.18 -12.85 -6.19
N ALA A 69 -6.31 -12.32 -6.65
CA ALA A 69 -6.55 -10.88 -6.67
C ALA A 69 -6.46 -10.28 -5.26
N GLN A 70 -7.14 -10.89 -4.29
CA GLN A 70 -7.09 -10.43 -2.90
C GLN A 70 -5.67 -10.50 -2.34
N ALA A 71 -4.97 -11.61 -2.57
CA ALA A 71 -3.59 -11.78 -2.14
C ALA A 71 -2.64 -10.74 -2.75
N PHE A 72 -2.80 -10.43 -4.04
CA PHE A 72 -1.99 -9.43 -4.74
C PHE A 72 -2.10 -8.06 -4.11
N TRP A 73 -3.33 -7.65 -3.79
CA TRP A 73 -3.62 -6.38 -3.15
C TRP A 73 -3.06 -6.30 -1.71
N VAL A 74 -3.06 -7.42 -0.97
CA VAL A 74 -2.41 -7.51 0.34
C VAL A 74 -0.89 -7.38 0.21
N GLU A 75 -0.28 -8.11 -0.73
CA GLU A 75 1.16 -8.03 -0.99
C GLU A 75 1.60 -6.59 -1.35
N GLN A 76 0.82 -5.88 -2.16
CA GLN A 76 1.12 -4.48 -2.48
C GLN A 76 1.11 -3.56 -1.25
N ASP A 77 0.17 -3.75 -0.33
CA ASP A 77 0.11 -2.95 0.89
C ASP A 77 1.19 -3.35 1.90
N LEU A 78 1.60 -4.62 1.93
CA LEU A 78 2.76 -5.07 2.70
C LEU A 78 4.05 -4.42 2.21
N LEU A 79 4.25 -4.32 0.89
CA LEU A 79 5.39 -3.61 0.32
C LEU A 79 5.38 -2.12 0.72
N ARG A 80 4.21 -1.47 0.65
CA ARG A 80 4.04 -0.08 1.12
C ARG A 80 4.30 0.07 2.62
N LEU A 81 3.86 -0.90 3.43
CA LEU A 81 4.09 -0.92 4.88
C LEU A 81 5.57 -1.09 5.22
N GLU A 82 6.31 -1.90 4.47
CA GLU A 82 7.76 -2.04 4.66
C GLU A 82 8.48 -0.75 4.29
N ARG A 83 8.07 -0.10 3.20
CA ARG A 83 8.63 1.21 2.85
C ARG A 83 8.35 2.26 3.92
N LEU A 84 7.12 2.31 4.43
CA LEU A 84 6.76 3.18 5.54
C LEU A 84 7.61 2.88 6.78
N ARG A 85 7.82 1.60 7.11
CA ARG A 85 8.62 1.19 8.27
C ARG A 85 10.05 1.69 8.16
N GLN A 86 10.68 1.55 7.00
CA GLN A 86 12.03 2.06 6.74
C GLN A 86 12.09 3.58 6.93
N THR A 87 11.10 4.30 6.39
CA THR A 87 11.01 5.75 6.46
C THR A 87 10.79 6.22 7.90
N CYS A 88 9.90 5.58 8.66
CA CYS A 88 9.67 5.85 10.08
C CYS A 88 10.94 5.62 10.93
N ARG A 89 11.67 4.52 10.68
CA ARG A 89 12.92 4.23 11.38
C ARG A 89 13.98 5.31 11.10
N ALA A 90 14.13 5.71 9.85
CA ALA A 90 15.04 6.78 9.46
C ALA A 90 14.65 8.13 10.10
N ALA A 91 13.36 8.49 10.07
CA ALA A 91 12.83 9.70 10.67
C ALA A 91 13.02 9.72 12.20
N ALA A 92 12.73 8.61 12.89
CA ALA A 92 12.96 8.48 14.32
C ALA A 92 14.45 8.65 14.65
N ALA A 93 15.34 7.91 13.97
CA ALA A 93 16.77 7.95 14.21
C ALA A 93 17.38 9.34 13.96
N ALA A 94 16.86 10.07 12.96
CA ALA A 94 17.28 11.43 12.63
C ALA A 94 16.76 12.49 13.62
N THR A 95 15.91 12.14 14.59
CA THR A 95 15.35 13.10 15.55
C THR A 95 16.44 13.56 16.55
N PRO A 96 16.83 14.84 16.56
CA PRO A 96 17.94 15.33 17.38
C PRO A 96 17.73 15.07 18.87
N GLY A 97 18.70 14.43 19.52
CA GLY A 97 18.68 14.14 20.96
C GLY A 97 17.70 13.06 21.42
N GLU A 98 16.77 12.62 20.57
CA GLU A 98 15.71 11.67 20.95
C GLU A 98 15.72 10.37 20.14
N GLY A 99 16.47 10.30 19.03
CA GLY A 99 16.50 9.12 18.16
C GLY A 99 16.74 7.77 18.87
N PRO A 100 17.72 7.63 19.79
CA PRO A 100 17.93 6.39 20.55
C PRO A 100 16.75 5.95 21.41
N ARG A 101 15.88 6.89 21.80
CA ARG A 101 14.67 6.62 22.58
C ARG A 101 13.46 6.35 21.68
N LEU A 102 13.30 7.12 20.60
CA LEU A 102 12.14 7.01 19.70
C LEU A 102 12.23 5.78 18.78
N ALA A 103 13.41 5.49 18.22
CA ALA A 103 13.54 4.46 17.20
C ALA A 103 13.12 3.06 17.68
N PRO A 104 13.48 2.58 18.89
CA PRO A 104 13.02 1.28 19.37
C PRO A 104 11.50 1.21 19.55
N THR A 105 10.89 2.29 20.04
CA THR A 105 9.44 2.36 20.28
C THR A 105 8.66 2.41 18.98
N VAL A 106 9.10 3.22 18.02
CA VAL A 106 8.54 3.27 16.67
C VAL A 106 8.66 1.91 15.99
N ASP A 107 9.80 1.24 16.10
CA ASP A 107 9.99 -0.09 15.51
C ASP A 107 9.08 -1.15 16.14
N MET A 108 8.86 -1.10 17.45
CA MET A 108 7.92 -1.99 18.14
C MET A 108 6.47 -1.77 17.64
N ILE A 109 6.03 -0.53 17.46
CA ILE A 109 4.70 -0.23 16.91
C ILE A 109 4.58 -0.75 15.48
N LEU A 110 5.59 -0.53 14.64
CA LEU A 110 5.62 -1.01 13.27
C LEU A 110 5.65 -2.54 13.18
N ALA A 111 6.38 -3.22 14.06
CA ALA A 111 6.37 -4.67 14.15
C ALA A 111 4.95 -5.20 14.46
N ARG A 112 4.23 -4.58 15.40
CA ARG A 112 2.82 -4.93 15.68
C ARG A 112 1.91 -4.68 14.47
N LEU A 113 2.12 -3.60 13.71
CA LEU A 113 1.37 -3.36 12.46
C LEU A 113 1.61 -4.46 11.43
N PHE A 114 2.84 -4.97 11.34
CA PHE A 114 3.17 -6.10 10.45
C PHE A 114 2.48 -7.40 10.89
N ASP A 115 2.51 -7.70 12.18
CA ASP A 115 1.84 -8.89 12.74
C ASP A 115 0.31 -8.85 12.49
N GLU A 116 -0.27 -7.65 12.40
CA GLU A 116 -1.70 -7.44 12.17
C GLU A 116 -2.05 -7.20 10.69
N ALA A 117 -1.05 -7.17 9.77
CA ALA A 117 -1.24 -6.70 8.41
C ALA A 117 -2.28 -7.49 7.60
N ASP A 118 -2.33 -8.82 7.76
CA ASP A 118 -3.33 -9.67 7.10
C ASP A 118 -4.76 -9.32 7.53
N THR A 119 -4.94 -8.84 8.77
CA THR A 119 -6.23 -8.37 9.27
C THR A 119 -6.52 -6.95 8.79
N LEU A 120 -5.51 -6.08 8.75
CA LEU A 120 -5.65 -4.68 8.33
C LEU A 120 -5.98 -4.54 6.84
N PHE A 121 -5.45 -5.42 6.00
CA PHE A 121 -5.57 -5.33 4.53
C PHE A 121 -6.55 -6.33 3.92
N ASN A 122 -7.32 -7.06 4.73
CA ASN A 122 -8.30 -8.00 4.21
C ASN A 122 -9.43 -7.29 3.43
N ALA A 123 -10.19 -8.08 2.66
CA ALA A 123 -11.24 -7.57 1.80
C ALA A 123 -12.37 -6.86 2.56
N GLU A 124 -12.63 -7.22 3.82
CA GLU A 124 -13.64 -6.56 4.66
C GLU A 124 -13.18 -5.18 5.13
N ALA A 125 -11.90 -5.02 5.46
CA ALA A 125 -11.29 -3.75 5.85
C ALA A 125 -11.15 -2.77 4.67
N ARG A 126 -10.99 -3.29 3.45
CA ARG A 126 -10.93 -2.49 2.21
C ARG A 126 -12.32 -2.17 1.67
N THR A 127 -12.98 -1.19 2.29
CA THR A 127 -14.12 -0.54 1.63
C THR A 127 -13.66 0.27 0.42
N ARG A 128 -14.54 0.52 -0.56
CA ARG A 128 -14.22 1.40 -1.70
C ARG A 128 -13.80 2.77 -1.17
N GLY A 129 -12.56 3.17 -1.45
CA GLY A 129 -12.01 4.46 -1.04
C GLY A 129 -11.19 4.44 0.24
N SER A 130 -10.98 3.29 0.88
CA SER A 130 -10.01 3.17 1.98
C SER A 130 -8.58 3.35 1.44
N PHE A 131 -7.91 4.46 1.77
CA PHE A 131 -6.52 4.66 1.41
C PHE A 131 -5.58 4.03 2.43
N PHE A 132 -4.41 3.58 1.97
CA PHE A 132 -3.37 2.97 2.80
C PHE A 132 -3.06 3.81 4.07
N ARG A 133 -2.91 5.13 3.91
CA ARG A 133 -2.63 6.05 5.03
C ARG A 133 -3.72 6.05 6.10
N ASP A 134 -4.98 5.86 5.72
CA ASP A 134 -6.10 5.94 6.66
C ASP A 134 -6.14 4.67 7.52
N ILE A 135 -5.94 3.51 6.88
CA ILE A 135 -5.89 2.21 7.54
C ILE A 135 -4.70 2.15 8.51
N VAL A 136 -3.49 2.41 7.99
CA VAL A 136 -2.26 2.27 8.78
C VAL A 136 -2.16 3.39 9.82
N GLY A 137 -2.57 4.61 9.49
CA GLY A 137 -2.53 5.75 10.40
C GLY A 137 -3.44 5.56 11.60
N ALA A 138 -4.70 5.17 11.37
CA ALA A 138 -5.63 4.88 12.46
C ALA A 138 -5.08 3.81 13.41
N ARG A 139 -4.48 2.74 12.85
CA ARG A 139 -3.93 1.67 13.69
C ARG A 139 -2.62 2.07 14.39
N PHE A 140 -1.74 2.82 13.72
CA PHE A 140 -0.52 3.36 14.33
C PHE A 140 -0.86 4.24 15.54
N HIS A 141 -1.85 5.12 15.39
CA HIS A 141 -2.28 6.03 16.47
C HIS A 141 -2.78 5.25 17.69
N ALA A 142 -3.66 4.27 17.48
CA ALA A 142 -4.15 3.42 18.57
C ALA A 142 -3.01 2.68 19.30
N LEU A 143 -2.04 2.13 18.54
CA LEU A 143 -0.88 1.45 19.12
C LEU A 143 0.05 2.42 19.87
N ALA A 144 0.23 3.64 19.35
CA ALA A 144 1.03 4.67 20.00
C ALA A 144 0.38 5.11 21.33
N GLU A 145 -0.94 5.26 21.39
CA GLU A 145 -1.67 5.55 22.64
C GLU A 145 -1.42 4.47 23.70
N GLU A 146 -1.58 3.18 23.34
CA GLU A 146 -1.34 2.05 24.25
C GLU A 146 0.09 2.04 24.82
N VAL A 147 1.07 2.36 23.98
CA VAL A 147 2.49 2.35 24.34
C VAL A 147 2.85 3.54 25.22
N CYS A 148 2.33 4.73 24.92
CA CYS A 148 2.55 5.94 25.72
C CYS A 148 1.93 5.84 27.11
N GLN A 149 0.76 5.21 27.26
CA GLN A 149 0.16 4.95 28.59
C GLN A 149 1.04 4.09 29.51
N ARG A 150 1.94 3.28 28.93
CA ARG A 150 2.82 2.34 29.64
C ARG A 150 4.28 2.80 29.70
N GLY A 151 4.61 3.92 29.07
CA GLY A 151 5.98 4.34 28.81
C GLY A 151 6.26 5.80 29.18
N ALA A 152 7.49 6.24 28.91
CA ALA A 152 7.96 7.60 29.17
C ALA A 152 8.11 8.45 27.89
N ILE A 153 7.60 7.96 26.75
CA ILE A 153 7.64 8.68 25.48
C ILE A 153 6.31 9.40 25.30
N ASP A 154 6.42 10.66 24.90
CA ASP A 154 5.29 11.52 24.61
C ASP A 154 4.62 11.14 23.29
N PHE A 155 3.29 11.10 23.29
CA PHE A 155 2.47 10.64 22.16
C PHE A 155 2.69 11.51 20.91
N GLU A 156 2.73 12.83 21.09
CA GLU A 156 2.98 13.80 20.01
C GLU A 156 4.31 13.57 19.31
N ARG A 157 5.32 13.05 20.02
CA ARG A 157 6.63 12.74 19.42
C ARG A 157 6.57 11.54 18.49
N LEU A 158 5.77 10.52 18.83
CA LEU A 158 5.57 9.36 17.96
C LEU A 158 4.74 9.74 16.73
N LEU A 159 3.69 10.55 16.91
CA LEU A 159 2.89 11.06 15.80
C LEU A 159 3.73 11.90 14.85
N GLY A 160 4.56 12.81 15.37
CA GLY A 160 5.43 13.63 14.53
C GLY A 160 6.40 12.82 13.66
N VAL A 161 6.90 11.67 14.16
CA VAL A 161 7.69 10.74 13.34
C VAL A 161 6.84 10.10 12.25
N TYR A 162 5.65 9.62 12.60
CA TYR A 162 4.74 8.97 11.65
C TYR A 162 4.28 9.94 10.55
N ASP A 163 3.81 11.13 10.91
CA ASP A 163 3.30 12.13 9.96
C ASP A 163 4.36 12.53 8.94
N ARG A 164 5.60 12.73 9.40
CA ARG A 164 6.72 12.98 8.50
C ARG A 164 6.96 11.80 7.55
N ALA A 165 6.98 10.59 8.09
CA ALA A 165 7.30 9.39 7.32
C ALA A 165 6.20 9.00 6.33
N ILE A 166 4.92 9.13 6.70
CA ILE A 166 3.81 8.83 5.80
C ILE A 166 3.76 9.84 4.65
N LEU A 167 4.04 11.13 4.90
CA LEU A 167 4.13 12.13 3.84
C LEU A 167 5.27 11.83 2.84
N GLU A 168 6.42 11.37 3.33
CA GLU A 168 7.54 10.98 2.49
C GLU A 168 7.24 9.70 1.70
N ALA A 169 6.75 8.65 2.37
CA ALA A 169 6.39 7.38 1.75
C ALA A 169 5.27 7.55 0.70
N GLU A 170 4.33 8.46 0.93
CA GLU A 170 3.27 8.79 -0.04
C GLU A 170 3.82 9.52 -1.27
N ASN A 171 4.87 10.31 -1.14
CA ASN A 171 5.47 11.04 -2.27
C ASN A 171 6.48 10.20 -3.07
N GLU A 172 6.61 8.92 -2.76
CA GLU A 172 7.48 8.00 -3.47
C GLU A 172 6.68 7.09 -4.40
N VAL A 173 7.22 6.88 -5.60
CA VAL A 173 6.70 5.89 -6.53
C VAL A 173 7.43 4.58 -6.29
N ILE A 174 6.74 3.61 -5.68
CA ILE A 174 7.30 2.28 -5.44
C ILE A 174 7.36 1.52 -6.77
N ASP A 175 8.56 1.16 -7.18
CA ASP A 175 8.80 0.37 -8.39
C ASP A 175 8.81 -1.12 -8.03
N ALA A 176 7.64 -1.75 -8.10
CA ALA A 176 7.47 -3.18 -7.86
C ALA A 176 7.28 -3.92 -9.18
N SER A 177 8.00 -5.02 -9.38
CA SER A 177 7.77 -5.88 -10.54
C SER A 177 6.41 -6.56 -10.41
N PHE A 178 5.54 -6.38 -11.40
CA PHE A 178 4.25 -7.06 -11.44
C PHE A 178 4.41 -8.59 -11.32
N ASP A 179 5.44 -9.15 -11.95
CA ASP A 179 5.63 -10.60 -12.00
C ASP A 179 6.03 -11.15 -10.62
N GLU A 180 6.88 -10.43 -9.89
CA GLU A 180 7.27 -10.77 -8.51
C GLU A 180 6.07 -10.66 -7.56
N MET A 181 5.31 -9.57 -7.68
CA MET A 181 4.09 -9.36 -6.88
C MET A 181 3.03 -10.43 -7.15
N PHE A 182 2.87 -10.83 -8.41
CA PHE A 182 1.91 -11.85 -8.79
C PHE A 182 2.34 -13.25 -8.33
N ALA A 183 3.64 -13.56 -8.37
CA ALA A 183 4.17 -14.81 -7.82
C ALA A 183 3.93 -14.89 -6.30
N ALA A 184 4.25 -13.83 -5.55
CA ALA A 184 3.97 -13.75 -4.11
C ALA A 184 2.47 -13.87 -3.80
N ALA A 185 1.62 -13.29 -4.65
CA ALA A 185 0.16 -13.40 -4.53
C ALA A 185 -0.34 -14.84 -4.70
N ILE A 186 0.22 -15.61 -5.64
CA ILE A 186 -0.13 -17.03 -5.83
C ILE A 186 0.25 -17.84 -4.58
N GLU A 187 1.47 -17.63 -4.08
CA GLU A 187 1.95 -18.31 -2.86
C GLU A 187 1.06 -17.99 -1.66
N ARG A 188 0.74 -16.71 -1.44
CA ARG A 188 -0.17 -16.27 -0.37
C ARG A 188 -1.58 -16.83 -0.54
N ALA A 189 -2.10 -16.89 -1.77
CA ALA A 189 -3.42 -17.44 -2.03
C ALA A 189 -3.50 -18.95 -1.78
N GLY A 190 -2.36 -19.63 -1.60
CA GLY A 190 -2.30 -21.08 -1.38
C GLY A 190 -2.76 -21.87 -2.60
N VAL A 191 -2.66 -21.29 -3.80
CA VAL A 191 -3.07 -21.94 -5.05
C VAL A 191 -1.90 -22.79 -5.53
N GLU A 192 -2.02 -24.11 -5.37
CA GLU A 192 -1.09 -25.03 -6.03
C GLU A 192 -1.27 -24.91 -7.55
N GLY A 193 -0.16 -24.68 -8.27
CA GLY A 193 -0.19 -24.60 -9.73
C GLY A 193 -0.76 -25.90 -10.34
N PRO A 194 -1.33 -25.86 -11.55
CA PRO A 194 -1.71 -27.09 -12.23
C PRO A 194 -0.48 -28.00 -12.28
N ALA A 195 -0.65 -29.26 -11.87
CA ALA A 195 0.38 -30.27 -11.99
C ALA A 195 0.96 -30.17 -13.40
N ARG A 196 2.27 -29.93 -13.51
CA ARG A 196 2.93 -29.97 -14.80
C ARG A 196 2.82 -31.42 -15.28
N ASP A 197 1.84 -31.68 -16.15
CA ASP A 197 1.82 -32.92 -16.90
C ASP A 197 3.14 -32.99 -17.68
N ALA A 198 3.98 -33.95 -17.29
CA ALA A 198 5.32 -34.20 -17.83
C ALA A 198 5.25 -34.85 -19.22
#